data_AF-A0A8J2PJE1-F1
#
_entry.id   AF-A0A8J2PJE1-F1
#
_cell.length_a   1.000
_cell.length_b   1.000
_cell.length_c   1.000
_cell.angle_alpha   90.00
_cell.angle_beta   90.00
_cell.angle_gamma   90.00
#
_symmetry.space_group_name_H-M   'P 1'
#
loop_
_entity.id
_entity.type
_entity.pdbx_description
1 polymer ?
#
loop_
_entity_poly.entity_id
_entity_poly.type
_entity_poly.pdbx_seq_one_letter_code
_entity_poly.pdbx_strand_id
1 'polypeptide(L)'
;GALGDCWFMSSIAVVASKPELVRKLTLTSELNPAGVYVLRLCKDGVWKTVIVDDLLPCDEHDRPIFAKAHGKQLWVCLLEKAHAKLYGSYHALRTGCASEGLVSLTGFPTQTLKFKQSWISYWNFLRPF
;
A
#
# COMPACT_ATOMS: atom_id res chain seq x y z
N GLY A 1 -6.52 -7.94 -5.05
CA GLY A 1 -6.95 -9.27 -5.58
C GLY A 1 -7.87 -9.95 -4.60
N ALA A 2 -7.81 -11.28 -4.51
CA ALA A 2 -8.67 -12.08 -3.62
C ALA A 2 -8.17 -12.17 -2.16
N LEU A 3 -7.07 -11.49 -1.82
CA LEU A 3 -6.41 -11.62 -0.51
C LEU A 3 -7.24 -11.05 0.66
N GLY A 4 -8.05 -10.03 0.42
CA GLY A 4 -8.78 -9.33 1.49
C GLY A 4 -7.96 -8.20 2.15
N ASP A 5 -6.87 -7.78 1.51
CA ASP A 5 -6.01 -6.67 1.92
C ASP A 5 -6.48 -5.31 1.35
N CYS A 6 -7.79 -5.17 1.10
CA CYS A 6 -8.36 -3.96 0.49
C CYS A 6 -8.07 -2.69 1.29
N TRP A 7 -7.87 -2.81 2.59
CA TRP A 7 -7.45 -1.73 3.48
C TRP A 7 -6.10 -1.15 3.06
N PHE A 8 -5.13 -2.01 2.71
CA PHE A 8 -3.79 -1.61 2.30
C PHE A 8 -3.79 -1.07 0.87
N MET A 9 -4.50 -1.74 -0.04
CA MET A 9 -4.67 -1.30 -1.42
C MET A 9 -5.35 0.08 -1.53
N SER A 10 -6.35 0.33 -0.68
CA SER A 10 -6.99 1.65 -0.57
C SER A 10 -5.99 2.72 -0.14
N SER A 11 -5.13 2.41 0.83
CA SER A 11 -4.08 3.33 1.27
C SER A 11 -3.03 3.59 0.19
N ILE A 12 -2.64 2.57 -0.59
CA ILE A 12 -1.76 2.75 -1.76
C ILE A 12 -2.42 3.68 -2.79
N ALA A 13 -3.70 3.51 -3.08
CA ALA A 13 -4.42 4.37 -4.03
C ALA A 13 -4.45 5.83 -3.57
N VAL A 14 -4.63 6.08 -2.28
CA VAL A 14 -4.55 7.44 -1.70
C VAL A 14 -3.13 8.01 -1.86
N VAL A 15 -2.11 7.24 -1.53
CA VAL A 15 -0.70 7.67 -1.67
C VAL A 15 -0.33 7.90 -3.14
N ALA A 16 -0.89 7.14 -4.07
CA ALA A 16 -0.67 7.29 -5.51
C ALA A 16 -1.14 8.65 -6.06
N SER A 17 -2.07 9.34 -5.38
CA SER A 17 -2.47 10.70 -5.73
C SER A 17 -1.36 11.75 -5.54
N LYS A 18 -0.28 11.37 -4.84
CA LYS A 18 0.88 12.20 -4.50
C LYS A 18 2.18 11.48 -4.93
N PRO A 19 2.62 11.67 -6.18
CA PRO A 19 3.77 10.94 -6.74
C PRO A 19 5.06 11.05 -5.92
N GLU A 20 5.26 12.16 -5.20
CA GLU A 20 6.38 12.37 -4.30
C GLU A 20 6.40 11.40 -3.11
N LEU A 21 5.23 10.94 -2.65
CA LEU A 21 5.14 9.93 -1.60
C LEU A 21 5.47 8.54 -2.16
N VAL A 22 4.98 8.21 -3.35
CA VAL A 22 5.32 6.96 -4.04
C VAL A 22 6.83 6.84 -4.24
N ARG A 23 7.50 7.92 -4.68
CA ARG A 23 8.96 7.96 -4.84
C ARG A 23 9.74 7.73 -3.54
N LYS A 24 9.18 8.06 -2.38
CA LYS A 24 9.82 7.79 -1.08
C LYS A 24 9.71 6.31 -0.67
N LEU A 25 8.74 5.59 -1.25
CA LEU A 25 8.48 4.18 -0.98
C LEU A 25 9.28 3.25 -1.89
N THR A 26 9.55 3.65 -3.13
CA THR A 26 10.31 2.86 -4.12
C THR A 26 11.71 3.43 -4.31
N LEU A 27 12.70 2.85 -3.62
CA LEU A 27 14.10 3.27 -3.76
C LEU A 27 14.71 2.79 -5.08
N THR A 28 14.23 1.66 -5.60
CA THR A 28 14.46 1.23 -6.98
C THR A 28 13.28 1.68 -7.83
N SER A 29 13.44 2.77 -8.58
CA SER A 29 12.37 3.37 -9.39
C SER A 29 12.29 2.83 -10.82
N GLU A 30 13.36 2.17 -11.29
CA GLU A 30 13.46 1.65 -12.65
C GLU A 30 13.38 0.13 -12.67
N LEU A 31 13.06 -0.42 -13.85
CA LEU A 31 13.09 -1.86 -14.05
C LEU A 31 14.52 -2.36 -13.85
N ASN A 32 14.70 -3.32 -12.94
CA ASN A 32 16.00 -3.90 -12.68
C ASN A 32 16.12 -5.25 -13.41
N PRO A 33 17.06 -5.41 -14.36
CA PRO A 33 17.26 -6.69 -15.06
C PRO A 33 17.63 -7.86 -14.15
N ALA A 34 18.18 -7.58 -12.96
CA ALA A 34 18.45 -8.60 -11.95
C ALA A 34 17.20 -9.03 -11.16
N GLY A 35 16.05 -8.39 -11.40
CA GLY A 35 14.78 -8.66 -10.72
C GLY A 35 14.74 -8.20 -9.26
N VAL A 36 15.72 -7.42 -8.79
CA VAL A 36 15.83 -7.00 -7.39
C VAL A 36 15.36 -5.56 -7.18
N TYR A 37 14.45 -5.36 -6.24
CA TYR A 37 13.84 -4.06 -5.93
C TYR A 37 13.95 -3.74 -4.46
N VAL A 38 14.26 -2.48 -4.17
CA VAL A 38 14.37 -1.96 -2.81
C VAL A 38 13.22 -1.01 -2.54
N LEU A 39 12.45 -1.31 -1.50
CA LEU A 39 11.32 -0.52 -1.04
C LEU A 39 11.53 -0.08 0.41
N ARG A 40 10.78 0.93 0.83
CA ARG A 40 10.80 1.42 2.20
C ARG A 40 9.38 1.52 2.74
N LEU A 41 9.13 0.95 3.91
CA LEU A 41 7.84 0.98 4.60
C LEU A 41 8.07 1.35 6.06
N CYS A 42 7.14 2.06 6.68
CA CYS A 42 7.19 2.35 8.10
C CYS A 42 6.50 1.23 8.88
N LYS A 43 7.20 0.65 9.86
CA LYS A 43 6.63 -0.35 10.76
C LYS A 43 6.89 0.08 12.19
N ASP A 44 5.83 0.19 12.98
CA ASP A 44 5.89 0.61 14.38
C ASP A 44 6.63 1.95 14.58
N GLY A 45 6.40 2.91 13.67
CA GLY A 45 7.04 4.23 13.67
C GLY A 45 8.49 4.25 13.16
N VAL A 46 9.05 3.09 12.78
CA VAL A 46 10.42 2.97 12.27
C VAL A 46 10.39 2.62 10.79
N TRP A 47 11.05 3.44 9.98
CA TRP A 47 11.24 3.13 8.57
C TRP A 47 12.17 1.92 8.39
N LYS A 48 11.68 0.91 7.65
CA LYS A 48 12.39 -0.31 7.29
C LYS A 48 12.60 -0.36 5.79
N THR A 49 13.81 -0.68 5.37
CA THR A 49 14.13 -0.99 3.98
C THR A 49 13.89 -2.48 3.73
N VAL A 50 13.15 -2.79 2.68
CA VAL A 50 12.73 -4.14 2.32
C VAL A 50 13.20 -4.43 0.90
N ILE A 51 14.00 -5.48 0.76
CA ILE A 51 14.46 -5.97 -0.54
C ILE A 51 13.54 -7.10 -0.97
N VAL A 52 12.99 -7.02 -2.18
CA VAL A 52 12.14 -8.05 -2.78
C VAL A 52 12.60 -8.32 -4.21
N ASP A 53 12.38 -9.55 -4.65
CA ASP A 53 12.48 -9.92 -6.06
C ASP A 53 11.13 -9.69 -6.79
N ASP A 54 11.11 -9.82 -8.11
CA ASP A 54 9.91 -9.70 -8.97
C ASP A 54 9.14 -11.01 -9.20
N LEU A 55 9.44 -12.09 -8.46
CA LEU A 55 8.65 -13.32 -8.49
C LEU A 55 7.34 -13.10 -7.72
N LEU A 56 6.26 -12.82 -8.45
CA LEU A 56 4.94 -12.60 -7.89
C LEU A 56 4.12 -13.90 -7.91
N PRO A 57 3.25 -14.12 -6.92
CA PRO A 57 2.24 -15.18 -6.99
C PRO A 57 1.32 -14.93 -8.20
N CYS A 58 1.32 -15.86 -9.14
CA CYS A 58 0.55 -15.78 -10.40
C CYS A 58 -0.41 -16.97 -10.56
N ASP A 59 -1.44 -16.77 -11.38
CA ASP A 59 -2.32 -17.85 -11.83
C ASP A 59 -1.67 -18.66 -12.97
N GLU A 60 -2.39 -19.66 -13.47
CA GLU A 60 -1.95 -20.53 -14.58
C GLU A 60 -1.68 -19.79 -15.90
N HIS A 61 -2.01 -18.50 -15.98
CA HIS A 61 -1.79 -17.63 -17.13
C HIS A 61 -0.75 -16.54 -16.87
N ASP A 62 0.11 -16.73 -15.86
CA ASP A 62 1.16 -15.78 -15.44
C ASP A 62 0.62 -14.40 -15.01
N ARG A 63 -0.63 -14.33 -14.54
CA ARG A 63 -1.23 -13.08 -14.05
C ARG A 63 -1.14 -13.02 -12.54
N PRO A 64 -0.67 -11.92 -11.94
CA PRO A 64 -0.62 -11.79 -10.48
C PRO A 64 -1.98 -12.09 -9.81
N ILE A 65 -2.03 -12.87 -8.73
CA ILE A 65 -3.32 -13.22 -8.08
C ILE A 65 -3.77 -12.21 -7.02
N PHE A 66 -2.86 -11.35 -6.56
CA PHE A 66 -3.09 -10.38 -5.49
C PHE A 66 -3.22 -8.95 -6.03
N ALA A 67 -2.28 -8.05 -5.74
CA ALA A 67 -2.28 -6.69 -6.28
C ALA A 67 -2.17 -6.72 -7.81
N LYS A 68 -2.93 -5.82 -8.44
CA LYS A 68 -2.86 -5.53 -9.87
C LYS A 68 -2.95 -4.03 -10.04
N ALA A 69 -2.07 -3.49 -10.86
CA ALA A 69 -2.16 -2.12 -11.34
C ALA A 69 -2.56 -2.11 -12.81
N HIS A 70 -3.13 -0.99 -13.27
CA HIS A 70 -3.44 -0.83 -14.68
C HIS A 70 -2.16 -0.55 -15.48
N GLY A 71 -1.96 -1.30 -16.57
CA GLY A 71 -0.77 -1.17 -17.40
C GLY A 71 0.51 -1.71 -16.75
N LYS A 72 1.66 -1.19 -17.17
CA LYS A 72 3.00 -1.68 -16.77
C LYS A 72 3.48 -1.05 -15.45
N GLN A 73 2.72 -1.22 -14.38
CA GLN A 73 2.97 -0.59 -13.08
C GLN A 73 3.30 -1.63 -11.99
N LEU A 74 4.51 -2.21 -12.07
CA LEU A 74 4.96 -3.28 -11.18
C LEU A 74 5.07 -2.85 -9.69
N TRP A 75 5.27 -1.55 -9.44
CA TRP A 75 5.51 -0.99 -8.11
C TRP A 75 4.41 -1.31 -7.09
N VAL A 76 3.15 -1.43 -7.52
CA VAL A 76 2.03 -1.76 -6.62
C VAL A 76 2.17 -3.19 -6.10
N CYS A 77 2.48 -4.13 -6.98
CA CYS A 77 2.69 -5.53 -6.62
C CYS A 77 3.92 -5.69 -5.72
N LEU A 78 4.99 -4.92 -6.00
CA LEU A 78 6.20 -4.92 -5.17
C LEU A 78 5.95 -4.34 -3.77
N LEU A 79 5.11 -3.31 -3.63
CA LEU A 79 4.70 -2.79 -2.33
C LEU A 79 3.91 -3.78 -1.52
N GLU A 80 2.92 -4.43 -2.12
CA GLU A 80 2.15 -5.50 -1.47
C GLU A 80 3.08 -6.63 -1.03
N LYS A 81 4.02 -7.06 -1.89
CA LYS A 81 5.03 -8.08 -1.55
C LYS A 81 5.96 -7.64 -0.42
N ALA A 82 6.45 -6.40 -0.45
CA ALA A 82 7.32 -5.87 0.59
C ALA A 82 6.60 -5.80 1.94
N HIS A 83 5.32 -5.41 1.92
CA HIS A 83 4.47 -5.39 3.09
C HIS A 83 4.22 -6.83 3.60
N ALA A 84 3.85 -7.77 2.73
CA ALA A 84 3.73 -9.19 3.07
C ALA A 84 5.01 -9.75 3.70
N LYS A 85 6.19 -9.41 3.16
CA LYS A 85 7.49 -9.82 3.70
C LYS A 85 7.75 -9.24 5.11
N LEU A 86 7.38 -7.99 5.37
CA LEU A 86 7.51 -7.36 6.70
C LEU A 86 6.58 -7.97 7.76
N TYR A 87 5.44 -8.51 7.34
CA TYR A 87 4.44 -9.15 8.21
C TYR A 87 4.54 -10.68 8.20
N GLY A 88 5.46 -11.25 7.42
CA GLY A 88 5.82 -12.67 7.41
C GLY A 88 5.13 -13.52 6.33
N SER A 89 4.00 -13.06 5.76
CA SER A 89 3.35 -13.72 4.62
C SER A 89 2.26 -12.83 4.01
N TYR A 90 1.80 -13.17 2.79
CA TYR A 90 0.60 -12.54 2.21
C TYR A 90 -0.64 -12.80 3.08
N HIS A 91 -0.75 -14.00 3.69
CA HIS A 91 -1.87 -14.33 4.57
C HIS A 91 -1.96 -13.41 5.79
N ALA A 92 -0.85 -12.86 6.27
CA ALA A 92 -0.84 -11.91 7.37
C ALA A 92 -1.49 -10.57 7.02
N LEU A 93 -1.75 -10.28 5.74
CA LEU A 93 -2.33 -9.00 5.29
C LEU A 93 -3.87 -8.98 5.26
N ARG A 94 -4.53 -10.11 5.54
CA ARG A 94 -5.99 -10.27 5.37
C ARG A 94 -6.83 -9.38 6.28
N THR A 95 -6.25 -8.90 7.38
CA THR A 95 -6.96 -8.15 8.41
C THR A 95 -6.18 -6.89 8.74
N GLY A 96 -6.78 -5.73 8.53
CA GLY A 96 -6.21 -4.44 8.87
C GLY A 96 -7.16 -3.29 8.52
N CYS A 97 -6.71 -2.07 8.74
CA CYS A 97 -7.49 -0.87 8.47
C CYS A 97 -6.69 0.17 7.67
N ALA A 98 -7.38 1.00 6.88
CA ALA A 98 -6.72 1.97 5.99
C ALA A 98 -5.79 2.93 6.72
N SER A 99 -6.08 3.26 8.00
CA SER A 99 -5.19 4.03 8.87
C SER A 99 -3.83 3.33 9.06
N GLU A 100 -3.81 2.03 9.34
CA GLU A 100 -2.55 1.27 9.45
C GLU A 100 -1.79 1.28 8.12
N GLY A 101 -2.50 1.19 7.00
CA GLY A 101 -1.89 1.24 5.67
C GLY A 101 -1.26 2.60 5.40
N LEU A 102 -1.96 3.68 5.77
CA LEU A 102 -1.45 5.04 5.63
C LEU A 102 -0.24 5.30 6.55
N VAL A 103 -0.27 4.84 7.81
CA VAL A 103 0.90 4.89 8.70
C VAL A 103 2.07 4.13 8.07
N SER A 104 1.81 2.94 7.52
CA SER A 104 2.86 2.11 6.92
C SER A 104 3.49 2.72 5.68
N LEU A 105 2.71 3.46 4.89
CA LEU A 105 3.16 4.10 3.66
C LEU A 105 3.72 5.52 3.87
N THR A 106 3.37 6.20 4.96
CA THR A 106 3.74 7.60 5.16
C THR A 106 4.57 7.87 6.40
N GLY A 107 4.52 6.97 7.39
CA GLY A 107 5.12 7.15 8.70
C GLY A 107 4.43 8.23 9.56
N PHE A 108 3.34 8.84 9.10
CA PHE A 108 2.62 9.87 9.82
C PHE A 108 1.48 9.30 10.68
N PRO A 109 1.15 9.94 11.81
CA PRO A 109 0.00 9.55 12.61
C PRO A 109 -1.31 9.76 11.84
N THR A 110 -2.27 8.85 12.04
CA THR A 110 -3.58 8.87 11.39
C THR A 110 -4.69 8.97 12.42
N GLN A 111 -5.77 9.71 12.09
CA GLN A 111 -6.97 9.79 12.91
C GLN A 111 -8.16 9.24 12.13
N THR A 112 -8.93 8.33 12.74
CA THR A 112 -10.19 7.82 12.19
C THR A 112 -11.36 8.53 12.85
N LEU A 113 -12.12 9.28 12.06
CA LEU A 113 -13.36 9.91 12.51
C LEU A 113 -14.53 8.97 12.27
N LYS A 114 -15.21 8.54 13.35
CA LYS A 114 -16.44 7.75 13.26
C LYS A 114 -17.63 8.70 13.29
N PHE A 115 -18.32 8.83 12.17
CA PHE A 115 -19.49 9.70 12.07
C PHE A 115 -20.75 8.95 12.54
N LYS A 116 -21.45 9.47 13.56
CA LYS A 116 -22.82 9.04 13.90
C LYS A 116 -23.83 9.86 13.09
N GLN A 117 -24.83 9.17 12.52
CA GLN A 117 -25.81 9.65 11.54
C GLN A 117 -26.38 11.07 11.79
N SER A 118 -26.00 12.03 10.95
CA SER A 118 -26.77 13.22 10.53
C SER A 118 -26.06 13.94 9.38
N TRP A 119 -26.68 13.98 8.19
CA TRP A 119 -26.08 14.56 6.97
C TRP A 119 -25.85 16.08 7.03
N ILE A 120 -26.58 16.77 7.89
CA ILE A 120 -26.53 18.22 8.06
C ILE A 120 -25.26 18.65 8.83
N SER A 121 -24.80 17.84 9.77
CA SER A 121 -23.52 18.06 10.46
C SER A 121 -22.33 17.95 9.50
N TYR A 122 -22.47 17.15 8.43
CA TYR A 122 -21.39 16.82 7.51
C TYR A 122 -21.05 17.94 6.53
N TRP A 123 -22.08 18.62 5.99
CA TRP A 123 -21.87 19.74 5.08
C TRP A 123 -21.15 20.92 5.77
N ASN A 124 -21.38 21.10 7.08
CA ASN A 124 -20.75 22.16 7.85
C ASN A 124 -19.28 21.89 8.20
N PHE A 125 -18.87 20.63 8.35
CA PHE A 125 -17.46 20.27 8.60
C PHE A 125 -16.57 20.43 7.35
N LEU A 126 -17.11 20.19 6.16
CA LEU A 126 -16.35 20.26 4.89
C LEU A 126 -16.21 21.68 4.33
N ARG A 127 -16.95 22.65 4.86
CA ARG A 127 -16.97 24.05 4.41
C ARG A 127 -15.69 24.88 4.58
N PRO A 128 -14.72 24.57 5.46
CA PRO A 128 -13.49 25.37 5.58
C PRO A 128 -12.42 25.09 4.51
N PHE A 129 -12.67 24.19 3.55
CA PHE A 129 -11.75 23.87 2.45
C PHE A 129 -12.30 24.34 1.11
#